data_AF-W4PBU7-F1
#
_entry.id   AF-W4PBU7-F1
#
_cell.length_a   1.000
_cell.length_b   1.000
_cell.length_c   1.000
_cell.angle_alpha   90.00
_cell.angle_beta   90.00
_cell.angle_gamma   90.00
#
_symmetry.space_group_name_H-M   'P 1'
#
loop_
_entity.id
_entity.type
_entity.pdbx_description
1 polymer ?
#
loop_
_entity_poly.entity_id
_entity_poly.type
_entity_poly.pdbx_seq_one_letter_code
_entity_poly.pdbx_strand_id
1 'polypeptide(L)'
;MSIVFSATVTGMFLKQQMQKKKINHYIVFIVSAFVASLCASTSLIFHTTSEIAMATSVLYLVPGVPLINGVIDVVEGYVLTGFSRLTEASLLIISIAIGLSLTLLMVKNSLI
;
A
#
# COMPACT_ATOMS: atom_id res chain seq x y z
N MET A 1 15.25 0.33 -11.05
CA MET A 1 14.11 -0.60 -11.16
C MET A 1 14.26 -1.85 -10.29
N SER A 2 15.45 -2.48 -10.22
CA SER A 2 15.67 -3.67 -9.37
C SER A 2 15.38 -3.46 -7.88
N ILE A 3 15.61 -2.24 -7.36
CA ILE A 3 15.30 -1.87 -5.97
C ILE A 3 13.79 -1.94 -5.72
N VAL A 4 12.98 -1.30 -6.57
CA VAL A 4 11.51 -1.32 -6.48
C VAL A 4 10.99 -2.75 -6.61
N PHE A 5 11.52 -3.53 -7.55
CA PHE A 5 11.15 -4.94 -7.71
C PHE A 5 11.39 -5.74 -6.41
N SER A 6 12.58 -5.60 -5.82
CA SER A 6 12.94 -6.31 -4.58
C SER A 6 12.08 -5.86 -3.39
N ALA A 7 11.79 -4.56 -3.30
CA ALA A 7 10.91 -3.99 -2.29
C ALA A 7 9.47 -4.53 -2.40
N THR A 8 8.90 -4.54 -3.61
CA THR A 8 7.55 -5.06 -3.87
C THR A 8 7.47 -6.56 -3.56
N VAL A 9 8.46 -7.36 -3.95
CA VAL A 9 8.51 -8.80 -3.63
C VAL A 9 8.54 -9.02 -2.12
N THR A 10 9.35 -8.24 -1.40
CA THR A 10 9.45 -8.33 0.06
C THR A 10 8.13 -7.97 0.74
N GLY A 11 7.49 -6.88 0.33
CA GLY A 11 6.18 -6.48 0.84
C GLY A 11 5.09 -7.52 0.53
N MET A 12 5.06 -8.05 -0.68
CA MET A 12 4.08 -9.06 -1.10
C MET A 12 4.26 -10.37 -0.32
N PHE A 13 5.50 -10.80 -0.08
CA PHE A 13 5.78 -11.96 0.75
C PHE A 13 5.31 -11.77 2.19
N LEU A 14 5.58 -10.60 2.79
CA LEU A 14 5.12 -10.27 4.13
C LEU A 14 3.60 -10.28 4.23
N LYS A 15 2.91 -9.65 3.27
CA LYS A 15 1.44 -9.67 3.16
C LYS A 15 0.92 -11.10 3.16
N GLN A 16 1.45 -11.97 2.32
CA GLN A 16 1.02 -13.38 2.24
C GLN A 16 1.22 -14.12 3.57
N GLN A 17 2.35 -13.92 4.24
CA GLN A 17 2.64 -14.58 5.51
C GLN A 17 1.72 -14.08 6.62
N MET A 18 1.41 -12.79 6.67
CA MET A 18 0.47 -12.24 7.66
C MET A 18 -0.98 -12.67 7.40
N GLN A 19 -1.38 -12.76 6.14
CA GLN A 19 -2.71 -13.26 5.76
C GLN A 19 -2.88 -14.74 6.12
N LYS A 20 -1.85 -15.58 5.95
CA LYS A 20 -1.88 -16.98 6.41
C LYS A 20 -2.09 -17.08 7.93
N LYS A 21 -1.56 -16.13 8.69
CA LYS A 21 -1.76 -16.02 10.15
C LYS A 21 -3.11 -15.41 10.55
N LYS A 22 -4.01 -15.14 9.59
CA LYS A 22 -5.33 -14.53 9.82
C LYS A 22 -5.29 -13.19 10.57
N ILE A 23 -4.22 -12.40 10.37
CA ILE A 23 -4.11 -11.06 10.92
C ILE A 23 -5.12 -10.13 10.20
N ASN A 24 -5.64 -9.13 10.90
CA ASN A 24 -6.57 -8.14 10.35
C ASN A 24 -5.99 -7.44 9.11
N HIS A 25 -6.77 -7.41 8.01
CA HIS A 25 -6.40 -6.84 6.72
C HIS A 25 -5.85 -5.42 6.81
N TYR A 26 -6.40 -4.56 7.68
CA TYR A 26 -5.91 -3.20 7.86
C TYR A 26 -4.46 -3.16 8.37
N ILE A 27 -4.15 -3.98 9.38
CA ILE A 27 -2.80 -4.08 9.95
C ILE A 27 -1.83 -4.65 8.91
N VAL A 28 -2.26 -5.68 8.17
CA VAL A 28 -1.45 -6.26 7.09
C VAL A 28 -1.08 -5.18 6.08
N PHE A 29 -2.03 -4.33 5.68
CA PHE A 29 -1.79 -3.28 4.68
C PHE A 29 -0.84 -2.20 5.21
N ILE A 30 -1.00 -1.74 6.47
CA ILE A 30 -0.09 -0.77 7.10
C ILE A 30 1.34 -1.31 7.12
N VAL A 31 1.54 -2.52 7.66
CA VAL A 31 2.87 -3.11 7.83
C VAL A 31 3.51 -3.44 6.49
N SER A 32 2.74 -3.98 5.54
CA SER A 32 3.27 -4.35 4.22
C SER A 32 3.61 -3.11 3.39
N ALA A 33 2.83 -2.02 3.52
CA ALA A 33 3.15 -0.74 2.90
C ALA A 33 4.43 -0.17 3.48
N PHE A 34 4.53 -0.09 4.81
CA PHE A 34 5.71 0.40 5.53
C PHE A 34 7.00 -0.36 5.17
N VAL A 35 6.96 -1.69 5.16
CA VAL A 35 8.14 -2.50 4.81
C VAL A 35 8.53 -2.33 3.34
N ALA A 36 7.56 -2.31 2.42
CA ALA A 36 7.84 -2.09 1.00
C ALA A 36 8.47 -0.71 0.75
N SER A 37 7.89 0.35 1.31
CA SER A 37 8.44 1.71 1.14
C SER A 37 9.79 1.88 1.85
N LEU A 38 10.05 1.17 2.95
CA LEU A 38 11.32 1.21 3.68
C LEU A 38 12.43 0.50 2.90
N CYS A 39 12.12 -0.64 2.29
CA CYS A 39 13.05 -1.28 1.37
C CYS A 39 13.30 -0.39 0.14
N ALA A 40 12.27 0.27 -0.37
CA ALA A 40 12.39 1.20 -1.50
C ALA A 40 13.23 2.44 -1.16
N SER A 41 13.19 2.95 0.07
CA SER A 41 13.99 4.13 0.49
C SER A 41 15.50 3.89 0.45
N THR A 42 15.97 2.64 0.28
CA THR A 42 17.39 2.38 -0.04
C THR A 42 17.82 2.98 -1.38
N SER A 43 16.88 3.27 -2.31
CA SER A 43 17.18 4.01 -3.55
C SER A 43 17.69 5.43 -3.30
N LEU A 44 17.36 6.00 -2.14
CA LEU A 44 17.73 7.35 -1.74
C LEU A 44 19.25 7.49 -1.55
N ILE A 45 19.94 6.38 -1.22
CA ILE A 45 21.41 6.29 -1.14
C ILE A 45 22.05 6.37 -2.54
N PHE A 46 21.35 5.93 -3.58
CA PHE A 46 21.86 5.85 -4.96
C PHE A 46 21.49 7.06 -5.83
N HIS A 47 21.04 8.18 -5.24
CA HIS A 47 20.67 9.42 -5.93
C HIS A 47 19.66 9.27 -7.09
N THR A 48 18.88 8.19 -7.11
CA THR A 48 17.92 7.89 -8.17
C THR A 48 16.49 8.09 -7.67
N THR A 49 15.64 8.73 -8.47
CA THR A 49 14.19 9.02 -8.30
C THR A 49 13.46 8.34 -7.13
N SER A 50 13.80 8.72 -5.89
CA SER A 50 13.41 7.96 -4.70
C SER A 50 11.93 8.08 -4.38
N GLU A 51 11.30 9.21 -4.68
CA GLU A 51 9.86 9.42 -4.45
C GLU A 51 9.02 8.51 -5.33
N ILE A 52 9.38 8.40 -6.62
CA ILE A 52 8.70 7.53 -7.58
C ILE A 52 8.90 6.06 -7.18
N ALA A 53 10.11 5.69 -6.73
CA ALA A 53 10.40 4.34 -6.26
C ALA A 53 9.55 3.95 -5.03
N MET A 54 9.42 4.85 -4.05
CA MET A 54 8.58 4.62 -2.87
C MET A 54 7.10 4.52 -3.24
N ALA A 55 6.58 5.45 -4.06
CA ALA A 55 5.18 5.45 -4.47
C ALA A 55 4.79 4.20 -5.28
N THR A 56 5.65 3.74 -6.18
CA THR A 56 5.39 2.57 -7.02
C THR A 56 5.49 1.24 -6.27
N SER A 57 6.30 1.18 -5.20
CA SER A 57 6.50 -0.05 -4.40
C SER A 57 5.24 -0.56 -3.67
N VAL A 58 4.27 0.32 -3.40
CA VAL A 58 3.04 -0.03 -2.65
C VAL A 58 1.83 -0.30 -3.54
N LEU A 59 1.93 -0.15 -4.86
CA LEU A 59 0.80 -0.27 -5.78
C LEU A 59 0.10 -1.64 -5.75
N TYR A 60 0.83 -2.71 -5.39
CA TYR A 60 0.27 -4.06 -5.25
C TYR A 60 -0.75 -4.20 -4.10
N LEU A 61 -0.83 -3.21 -3.20
CA LEU A 61 -1.79 -3.16 -2.11
C LEU A 61 -3.10 -2.48 -2.52
N VAL A 62 -3.14 -1.74 -3.63
CA VAL A 62 -4.32 -0.95 -3.99
C VAL A 62 -5.52 -1.88 -4.24
N PRO A 63 -6.65 -1.67 -3.54
CA PRO A 63 -7.86 -2.49 -3.70
C PRO A 63 -8.60 -2.11 -5.00
N GLY A 64 -8.00 -2.41 -6.15
CA GLY A 64 -8.55 -2.03 -7.46
C GLY A 64 -9.90 -2.65 -7.78
N VAL A 65 -10.07 -3.96 -7.51
CA VAL A 65 -11.34 -4.67 -7.78
C VAL A 65 -12.50 -4.10 -6.94
N PRO A 66 -12.37 -3.92 -5.61
CA PRO A 66 -13.39 -3.24 -4.81
C PRO A 66 -13.74 -1.82 -5.27
N LEU A 67 -12.76 -1.03 -5.71
CA LEU A 67 -13.00 0.33 -6.21
C LEU A 67 -13.82 0.33 -7.50
N ILE A 68 -13.39 -0.45 -8.50
CA ILE A 68 -14.08 -0.54 -9.80
C ILE A 68 -15.50 -1.05 -9.58
N ASN A 69 -15.65 -2.17 -8.86
CA ASN A 69 -16.96 -2.77 -8.62
C ASN A 69 -17.85 -1.89 -7.75
N GLY A 70 -17.29 -1.16 -6.77
CA GLY A 70 -18.05 -0.23 -5.94
C GLY A 70 -18.66 0.92 -6.76
N VAL A 71 -17.93 1.45 -7.74
CA VAL A 71 -18.47 2.47 -8.65
C VAL A 71 -19.52 1.90 -9.59
N ILE A 72 -19.26 0.72 -10.18
CA ILE A 72 -20.22 0.04 -11.07
C ILE A 72 -21.54 -0.22 -10.34
N ASP A 73 -21.48 -0.75 -9.12
CA ASP A 73 -22.68 -1.03 -8.31
C ASP A 73 -23.50 0.26 -8.06
N VAL A 74 -22.86 1.41 -7.81
CA VAL A 74 -23.55 2.69 -7.64
C VAL A 74 -24.25 3.11 -8.93
N VAL A 75 -23.58 2.97 -10.08
CA VAL A 75 -24.12 3.33 -11.40
C VAL A 75 -25.29 2.42 -11.80
N GLU A 76 -25.22 1.13 -11.45
CA GLU A 76 -26.27 0.14 -11.74
C GLU A 76 -27.46 0.20 -10.77
N GLY A 77 -27.43 1.09 -9.78
CA GLY A 77 -28.51 1.29 -8.81
C GLY A 77 -28.38 0.47 -7.52
N TYR A 78 -27.34 -0.34 -7.36
CA TYR A 78 -26.96 -1.04 -6.13
C TYR A 78 -26.16 -0.13 -5.18
N VAL A 79 -26.71 1.04 -4.87
CA VAL A 79 -26.02 2.11 -4.13
C VAL A 79 -25.48 1.63 -2.78
N LEU A 80 -26.27 0.87 -2.02
CA LEU A 80 -25.88 0.43 -0.67
C LEU A 80 -24.69 -0.54 -0.70
N THR A 81 -24.68 -1.48 -1.65
CA THR A 81 -23.57 -2.41 -1.88
C THR A 81 -22.34 -1.69 -2.40
N GLY A 82 -22.53 -0.75 -3.34
CA GLY A 82 -21.46 0.06 -3.88
C GLY A 82 -20.77 0.90 -2.81
N PHE A 83 -21.52 1.60 -1.97
CA PHE A 83 -20.97 2.36 -0.83
C PHE A 83 -20.25 1.47 0.19
N SER A 84 -20.75 0.26 0.45
CA SER A 84 -20.06 -0.69 1.33
C SER A 84 -18.66 -1.04 0.78
N ARG A 85 -18.57 -1.38 -0.51
CA ARG A 85 -17.28 -1.72 -1.17
C ARG A 85 -16.34 -0.53 -1.24
N LEU A 86 -16.87 0.66 -1.55
CA LEU A 86 -16.09 1.90 -1.60
C LEU A 86 -15.53 2.29 -0.23
N THR A 87 -16.31 2.08 0.84
CA THR A 87 -15.88 2.38 2.21
C THR A 87 -14.80 1.40 2.67
N GLU A 88 -14.93 0.11 2.36
CA GLU A 88 -13.89 -0.88 2.64
C GLU A 88 -12.60 -0.54 1.89
N ALA A 89 -12.69 -0.21 0.60
CA ALA A 89 -11.56 0.20 -0.20
C ALA A 89 -10.89 1.48 0.33
N SER A 90 -11.67 2.47 0.76
CA SER A 90 -11.13 3.73 1.30
C SER A 90 -10.39 3.52 2.62
N LEU A 91 -10.90 2.66 3.52
CA LEU A 91 -10.20 2.29 4.76
C LEU A 91 -8.86 1.59 4.48
N LEU A 92 -8.80 0.73 3.46
CA LEU A 92 -7.54 0.11 3.02
C LEU A 92 -6.57 1.14 2.42
N ILE A 93 -7.05 2.12 1.65
CA ILE A 93 -6.21 3.21 1.11
C ILE A 93 -5.63 4.06 2.26
N ILE A 94 -6.46 4.41 3.26
CA ILE A 94 -6.00 5.12 4.46
C ILE A 94 -4.92 4.32 5.19
N SER A 95 -5.10 3.00 5.29
CA SER A 95 -4.11 2.08 5.89
C SER A 95 -2.77 2.11 5.15
N ILE A 96 -2.79 2.12 3.81
CA ILE A 96 -1.57 2.26 2.98
C ILE A 96 -0.93 3.64 3.20
N ALA A 97 -1.73 4.70 3.23
CA ALA A 97 -1.25 6.07 3.45
C ALA A 97 -0.56 6.23 4.81
N ILE A 98 -1.09 5.60 5.86
CA ILE A 98 -0.46 5.57 7.19
C ILE A 98 0.91 4.87 7.12
N GLY A 99 0.96 3.67 6.53
CA GLY A 99 2.22 2.92 6.39
C GLY A 99 3.29 3.69 5.61
N LEU A 100 2.89 4.33 4.50
CA LEU A 100 3.79 5.14 3.68
C LEU A 100 4.24 6.42 4.42
N SER A 101 3.34 7.08 5.14
CA SER A 101 3.64 8.29 5.92
C SER A 101 4.67 8.01 7.00
N LEU A 102 4.58 6.87 7.70
CA LEU A 102 5.57 6.44 8.70
C LEU A 102 6.96 6.31 8.09
N THR A 103 7.09 5.70 6.91
CA THR A 103 8.38 5.63 6.22
C THR A 103 8.91 7.01 5.82
N LEU A 104 8.07 7.88 5.29
CA LEU A 104 8.49 9.23 4.89
C LEU A 104 8.97 10.03 6.11
N LEU A 105 8.27 9.93 7.25
CA LEU A 105 8.67 10.57 8.50
C LEU A 105 10.03 10.07 8.98
N MET A 106 10.23 8.74 8.98
CA MET A 106 11.49 8.14 9.44
C MET A 106 12.67 8.50 8.53
N VAL A 107 12.47 8.41 7.21
CA VAL A 107 13.51 8.69 6.22
C VAL A 107 13.86 10.18 6.20
N LYS A 108 12.87 11.07 6.25
CA LYS A 108 13.09 12.52 6.27
C LYS A 108 13.76 12.99 7.56
N ASN A 109 13.51 12.32 8.69
CA ASN A 109 14.15 12.64 9.97
C ASN A 109 15.59 12.11 10.09
N SER A 110 16.00 11.12 9.28
CA SER A 110 17.39 10.63 9.23
C SER A 110 18.31 11.44 8.28
N LEU A 111 17.75 12.39 7.53
CA LEU A 111 18.46 13.24 6.56
C LEU A 111 18.70 14.68 7.06
N ILE A 112 18.40 14.96 8.32
CA ILE A 112 18.66 16.22 9.04
C ILE A 112 19.63 15.91 10.17
#